data_AF-A0A1Y2TML1-F1
#
_entry.id   AF-A0A1Y2TML1-F1
#
_cell.length_a   1.000
_cell.length_b   1.000
_cell.length_c   1.000
_cell.angle_alpha   90.00
_cell.angle_beta   90.00
_cell.angle_gamma   90.00
#
_symmetry.space_group_name_H-M   'P 1'
#
loop_
_entity.id
_entity.type
_entity.pdbx_description
1 polymer ?
#
loop_
_entity_poly.entity_id
_entity_poly.type
_entity_poly.pdbx_seq_one_letter_code
_entity_poly.pdbx_strand_id
1 'polypeptide(L)'
;MADRSIFFSLAPYHILSYGTLLGTQVFHTFINSVTSFRVLERPQFAILQRELFPVYFGIQTAGPIVLALTYPGSKSSLFGIPSSFAGVFHESSRWSVLVPLGTVFAAGLLNLAYLLPETNKITALRRQQEKKDGKASYDSPPHSKEMTALNKQFGKIHGISSLANLITLLATVVYGIHLSTRLE
;
A
#
# COMPACT_ATOMS: atom_id res chain seq x y z
N MET A 1 2.20 -28.51 -31.22
CA MET A 1 1.35 -27.40 -30.75
C MET A 1 2.14 -26.13 -31.01
N ALA A 2 1.60 -25.16 -31.74
CA ALA A 2 2.35 -23.95 -32.08
C ALA A 2 2.83 -23.27 -30.80
N ASP A 3 4.14 -22.96 -30.75
CA ASP A 3 4.79 -22.20 -29.68
C ASP A 3 4.16 -20.80 -29.61
N ARG A 4 3.07 -20.67 -28.87
CA ARG A 4 2.48 -19.38 -28.58
C ARG A 4 3.49 -18.64 -27.71
N SER A 5 3.99 -17.52 -28.25
CA SER A 5 4.90 -16.65 -27.53
C SER A 5 4.38 -16.34 -26.13
N ILE A 6 5.29 -16.34 -25.14
CA ILE A 6 5.00 -16.05 -23.73
C ILE A 6 4.35 -14.66 -23.56
N PHE A 7 4.60 -13.73 -24.49
CA PHE A 7 3.97 -12.42 -24.53
C PHE A 7 2.44 -12.46 -24.71
N PHE A 8 1.88 -13.57 -25.20
CA PHE A 8 0.42 -13.77 -25.28
C PHE A 8 -0.15 -14.53 -24.07
N SER A 9 0.63 -14.70 -23.01
CA SER A 9 0.20 -15.30 -21.75
C SER A 9 0.09 -14.24 -20.64
N LEU A 10 -0.71 -14.51 -19.60
CA LEU A 10 -0.89 -13.58 -18.49
C LEU A 10 0.31 -13.57 -17.51
N ALA A 11 1.08 -14.66 -17.46
CA ALA A 11 2.16 -14.87 -16.51
C ALA A 11 3.23 -13.75 -16.46
N PRO A 12 3.82 -13.28 -17.58
CA PRO A 12 4.83 -12.22 -17.52
C PRO A 12 4.25 -10.91 -16.97
N TYR A 13 3.03 -10.54 -17.39
CA TYR A 13 2.35 -9.35 -16.89
C TYR A 13 2.02 -9.46 -15.40
N HIS A 14 1.70 -10.66 -14.93
CA HIS A 14 1.46 -10.93 -13.53
C HIS A 14 2.71 -10.71 -12.68
N ILE A 15 3.86 -11.25 -13.11
CA ILE A 15 5.15 -11.09 -12.41
C ILE A 15 5.59 -9.62 -12.40
N LEU A 16 5.46 -8.91 -13.53
CA LEU A 16 5.80 -7.48 -13.60
C LEU A 16 4.90 -6.64 -12.69
N SER A 17 3.59 -6.95 -12.66
CA SER A 17 2.64 -6.26 -11.77
C SER A 17 2.95 -6.54 -10.31
N TYR A 18 3.29 -7.78 -9.97
CA TYR A 18 3.67 -8.18 -8.62
C TYR A 18 4.95 -7.48 -8.16
N GLY A 19 5.99 -7.52 -9.00
CA GLY A 19 7.27 -6.86 -8.73
C GLY A 19 7.11 -5.34 -8.59
N THR A 20 6.25 -4.72 -9.39
CA THR A 20 5.94 -3.29 -9.27
C THR A 20 5.25 -2.96 -7.94
N LEU A 21 4.26 -3.76 -7.53
CA LEU A 21 3.53 -3.56 -6.27
C LEU A 21 4.46 -3.74 -5.06
N LEU A 22 5.15 -4.89 -4.97
CA LEU A 22 6.07 -5.17 -3.86
C LEU A 22 7.23 -4.18 -3.84
N GLY A 23 7.84 -3.91 -5.00
CA GLY A 23 8.95 -2.97 -5.13
C GLY A 23 8.56 -1.57 -4.68
N THR A 24 7.38 -1.09 -5.06
CA THR A 24 6.84 0.21 -4.60
C THR A 24 6.69 0.24 -3.08
N GLN A 25 6.10 -0.80 -2.48
CA GLN A 25 5.89 -0.89 -1.03
C GLN A 25 7.21 -0.88 -0.25
N VAL A 26 8.16 -1.73 -0.65
CA VAL A 26 9.47 -1.86 0.00
C VAL A 26 10.28 -0.58 -0.17
N PHE A 27 10.39 -0.07 -1.41
CA PHE A 27 11.17 1.13 -1.69
C PHE A 27 10.60 2.34 -0.96
N HIS A 28 9.29 2.56 -1.00
CA HIS A 28 8.70 3.72 -0.35
C HIS A 28 8.85 3.65 1.18
N THR A 29 8.50 2.51 1.78
CA THR A 29 8.45 2.35 3.24
C THR A 29 9.85 2.42 3.87
N PHE A 30 10.83 1.70 3.32
CA PHE A 30 12.13 1.53 3.98
C PHE A 30 13.22 2.44 3.44
N ILE A 31 13.15 2.83 2.17
CA ILE A 31 14.22 3.59 1.52
C ILE A 31 13.80 5.04 1.39
N ASN A 32 12.76 5.34 0.61
CA ASN A 32 12.35 6.70 0.30
C ASN A 32 11.90 7.48 1.55
N SER A 33 10.98 6.93 2.35
CA SER A 33 10.44 7.62 3.53
C SER A 33 11.51 7.85 4.60
N VAL A 34 12.32 6.83 4.90
CA VAL A 34 13.42 6.93 5.88
C VAL A 34 14.49 7.90 5.44
N THR A 35 14.94 7.82 4.18
CA THR A 35 15.98 8.71 3.65
C THR A 35 15.48 10.15 3.61
N SER A 36 14.27 10.37 3.11
CA SER A 36 13.67 11.70 3.05
C SER A 36 13.47 12.30 4.43
N PHE A 37 13.03 11.51 5.42
CA PHE A 37 12.88 11.99 6.80
C PHE A 37 14.21 12.39 7.46
N ARG A 38 15.31 11.73 7.10
CA ARG A 38 16.64 12.04 7.63
C ARG A 38 17.29 13.27 7.02
N VAL A 39 16.97 13.57 5.76
CA VAL A 39 17.67 14.61 4.98
C VAL A 39 16.85 15.90 4.88
N LEU A 40 15.52 15.80 4.80
CA LEU A 40 14.66 16.97 4.61
C LEU A 40 14.25 17.59 5.94
N GLU A 41 14.08 18.90 5.94
CA GLU A 41 13.40 19.57 7.05
C GLU A 41 11.94 19.08 7.15
N ARG A 42 11.38 19.04 8.37
CA ARG A 42 10.03 18.50 8.62
C ARG A 42 8.94 19.09 7.71
N PRO A 43 8.90 20.42 7.43
CA PRO A 43 7.93 20.97 6.49
C PRO A 43 8.10 20.46 5.05
N GLN A 44 9.35 20.32 4.59
CA GLN A 44 9.67 19.81 3.25
C GLN A 44 9.33 18.32 3.13
N PHE A 45 9.69 17.52 4.13
CA PHE A 45 9.28 16.12 4.22
C PHE A 45 7.76 15.98 4.14
N ALA A 46 7.01 16.78 4.91
CA ALA A 46 5.55 16.75 4.89
C ALA A 46 4.96 17.12 3.52
N ILE A 47 5.59 18.04 2.78
CA ILE A 47 5.18 18.35 1.40
C ILE A 47 5.41 17.14 0.50
N LEU A 48 6.62 16.56 0.49
CA LEU A 48 6.95 15.40 -0.32
C LEU A 48 6.00 14.22 -0.05
N GLN A 49 5.75 13.91 1.22
CA GLN A 49 4.83 12.83 1.61
C GLN A 49 3.41 13.06 1.10
N ARG A 50 2.90 14.30 1.16
CA ARG A 50 1.55 14.64 0.68
C ARG A 50 1.38 14.40 -0.82
N GLU A 51 2.43 14.61 -1.61
CA GLU A 51 2.40 14.38 -3.05
C GLU A 51 2.61 12.90 -3.41
N LEU A 52 3.42 12.17 -2.64
CA LEU A 52 3.69 10.76 -2.90
C LEU A 52 2.56 9.82 -2.44
N PHE A 53 1.95 10.06 -1.28
CA PHE A 53 0.98 9.14 -0.70
C PHE A 53 -0.26 8.85 -1.56
N PRO A 54 -0.87 9.82 -2.28
CA PRO A 54 -1.98 9.53 -3.20
C PRO A 54 -1.59 8.50 -4.27
N VAL A 55 -0.40 8.65 -4.86
CA VAL A 55 0.10 7.72 -5.90
C VAL A 55 0.44 6.38 -5.27
N TYR A 56 1.15 6.38 -4.14
CA TYR A 56 1.57 5.18 -3.42
C TYR A 56 0.38 4.32 -2.98
N PHE A 57 -0.59 4.90 -2.29
CA PHE A 57 -1.81 4.18 -1.89
C PHE A 57 -2.68 3.84 -3.10
N GLY A 58 -2.70 4.67 -4.14
CA GLY A 58 -3.32 4.35 -5.43
C GLY A 58 -2.77 3.07 -6.05
N ILE A 59 -1.44 2.88 -6.05
CA ILE A 59 -0.80 1.64 -6.51
C ILE A 59 -1.19 0.46 -5.60
N GLN A 60 -1.23 0.64 -4.27
CA GLN A 60 -1.68 -0.42 -3.36
C GLN A 60 -3.15 -0.81 -3.57
N THR A 61 -4.00 0.12 -3.97
CA THR A 61 -5.41 -0.16 -4.29
C THR A 61 -5.55 -0.79 -5.68
N ALA A 62 -4.89 -0.26 -6.71
CA ALA A 62 -5.06 -0.75 -8.08
C ALA A 62 -4.27 -2.03 -8.38
N GLY A 63 -3.10 -2.19 -7.77
CA GLY A 63 -2.19 -3.33 -7.99
C GLY A 63 -2.86 -4.70 -7.81
N PRO A 64 -3.59 -4.96 -6.71
CA PRO A 64 -4.34 -6.20 -6.53
C PRO A 64 -5.39 -6.48 -7.61
N ILE A 65 -6.02 -5.44 -8.19
CA ILE A 65 -6.96 -5.60 -9.31
C ILE A 65 -6.21 -6.06 -10.56
N VAL A 66 -5.07 -5.44 -10.86
CA VAL A 66 -4.22 -5.83 -11.99
C VAL A 66 -3.69 -7.25 -11.80
N LEU A 67 -3.28 -7.61 -10.59
CA LEU A 67 -2.87 -8.97 -10.25
C LEU A 67 -4.02 -9.97 -10.42
N ALA A 68 -5.23 -9.60 -10.01
CA ALA A 68 -6.40 -10.45 -10.20
C ALA A 68 -6.76 -10.63 -11.67
N LEU A 69 -6.65 -9.57 -12.50
CA LEU A 69 -6.85 -9.63 -13.95
C LEU A 69 -5.82 -10.52 -14.64
N THR A 70 -4.56 -10.42 -14.21
CA THR A 70 -3.42 -11.14 -14.80
C THR A 70 -3.16 -12.50 -14.15
N TYR A 71 -3.98 -12.95 -13.19
CA TYR A 71 -3.74 -14.19 -12.46
C TYR A 71 -3.62 -15.40 -13.42
N PRO A 72 -2.46 -16.07 -13.47
CA PRO A 72 -2.27 -17.21 -14.35
C PRO A 72 -2.87 -18.45 -13.70
N GLY A 73 -4.04 -18.89 -14.20
CA GLY A 73 -4.67 -20.12 -13.77
C GLY A 73 -3.85 -21.37 -14.15
N SER A 74 -4.22 -22.52 -13.60
CA SER A 74 -3.60 -23.81 -13.94
C SER A 74 -4.44 -24.58 -14.95
N LYS A 75 -3.81 -25.08 -16.02
CA LYS A 75 -4.46 -25.89 -17.06
C LYS A 75 -4.42 -27.40 -16.79
N SER A 76 -4.26 -27.81 -15.53
CA SER A 76 -4.31 -29.24 -15.18
C SER A 76 -5.69 -29.83 -15.53
N SER A 77 -5.70 -30.99 -16.19
CA SER A 77 -6.93 -31.61 -16.74
C SER A 77 -7.89 -32.17 -15.67
N LEU A 78 -7.45 -32.30 -14.42
CA LEU A 78 -8.22 -32.87 -13.31
C LEU A 78 -8.56 -31.86 -12.20
N PHE A 79 -7.72 -30.84 -11.98
CA PHE A 79 -7.86 -29.84 -10.91
C PHE A 79 -7.49 -28.43 -11.37
N GLY A 80 -7.83 -28.10 -12.63
CA GLY A 80 -7.52 -26.81 -13.23
C GLY A 80 -8.13 -25.64 -12.46
N ILE A 81 -7.36 -24.58 -12.27
CA ILE A 81 -7.85 -23.33 -11.68
C ILE A 81 -8.03 -22.34 -12.83
N PRO A 82 -9.22 -21.70 -12.99
CA PRO A 82 -9.42 -20.70 -14.03
C PRO A 82 -8.40 -19.57 -13.94
N SER A 83 -8.19 -18.83 -15.04
CA SER A 83 -7.36 -17.63 -15.01
C SER A 83 -8.14 -16.41 -14.56
N SER A 84 -7.41 -15.31 -14.31
CA SER A 84 -7.98 -14.01 -13.96
C SER A 84 -8.88 -14.08 -12.71
N PHE A 85 -9.90 -13.22 -12.63
CA PHE A 85 -10.82 -13.17 -11.49
C PHE A 85 -11.44 -14.52 -11.12
N ALA A 86 -11.82 -15.33 -12.10
CA ALA A 86 -12.40 -16.65 -11.83
C ALA A 86 -11.44 -17.56 -11.05
N GLY A 87 -10.13 -17.45 -11.31
CA GLY A 87 -9.11 -18.16 -10.55
C GLY A 87 -8.91 -17.61 -9.14
N VAL A 88 -8.92 -16.28 -9.00
CA VAL A 88 -8.80 -15.60 -7.70
C VAL A 88 -9.95 -15.99 -6.78
N PHE A 89 -11.18 -16.02 -7.29
CA PHE A 89 -12.38 -16.37 -6.52
C PHE A 89 -12.61 -17.88 -6.39
N HIS A 90 -11.76 -18.72 -6.99
CA HIS A 90 -11.85 -20.17 -6.85
C HIS A 90 -11.61 -20.59 -5.39
N GLU A 91 -12.36 -21.57 -4.91
CA GLU A 91 -12.33 -22.01 -3.50
C GLU A 91 -10.91 -22.39 -3.03
N SER A 92 -10.16 -23.13 -3.86
CA SER A 92 -8.78 -23.51 -3.57
C SER A 92 -7.79 -22.34 -3.51
N SER A 93 -8.15 -21.18 -4.06
CA SER A 93 -7.31 -19.97 -4.06
C SER A 93 -7.70 -18.99 -2.96
N ARG A 94 -8.69 -19.33 -2.11
CA ARG A 94 -9.26 -18.40 -1.13
C ARG A 94 -8.22 -17.83 -0.17
N TRP A 95 -7.46 -18.70 0.47
CA TRP A 95 -6.48 -18.29 1.49
C TRP A 95 -5.15 -17.85 0.90
N SER A 96 -4.82 -18.32 -0.29
CA SER A 96 -3.51 -18.13 -0.89
C SER A 96 -3.45 -16.97 -1.90
N VAL A 97 -4.60 -16.57 -2.46
CA VAL A 97 -4.73 -15.51 -3.46
C VAL A 97 -5.75 -14.47 -3.02
N LEU A 98 -7.02 -14.86 -2.82
CA LEU A 98 -8.11 -13.91 -2.59
C LEU A 98 -7.92 -13.11 -1.29
N VAL A 99 -7.64 -13.79 -0.18
CA VAL A 99 -7.45 -13.13 1.12
C VAL A 99 -6.26 -12.17 1.09
N PRO A 100 -5.05 -12.58 0.67
CA PRO A 100 -3.93 -11.65 0.56
C PRO A 100 -4.21 -10.45 -0.36
N LEU A 101 -4.66 -10.67 -1.59
CA LEU A 101 -4.94 -9.58 -2.54
C LEU A 101 -6.09 -8.67 -2.05
N GLY A 102 -7.14 -9.25 -1.48
CA GLY A 102 -8.25 -8.53 -0.89
C GLY A 102 -7.84 -7.69 0.31
N THR A 103 -6.93 -8.20 1.15
CA THR A 103 -6.35 -7.44 2.27
C THR A 103 -5.53 -6.25 1.77
N VAL A 104 -4.69 -6.44 0.75
CA VAL A 104 -3.91 -5.34 0.15
C VAL A 104 -4.85 -4.29 -0.43
N PHE A 105 -5.86 -4.71 -1.19
CA PHE A 105 -6.85 -3.81 -1.79
C PHE A 105 -7.59 -2.99 -0.72
N ALA A 106 -8.16 -3.66 0.29
CA ALA A 106 -8.98 -3.03 1.31
C ALA A 106 -8.16 -2.06 2.18
N ALA A 107 -6.95 -2.46 2.61
CA ALA A 107 -6.10 -1.60 3.42
C ALA A 107 -5.52 -0.43 2.60
N GLY A 108 -5.15 -0.66 1.34
CA GLY A 108 -4.74 0.40 0.42
C GLY A 108 -5.87 1.41 0.18
N LEU A 109 -7.10 0.93 -0.07
CA LEU A 109 -8.27 1.78 -0.25
C LEU A 109 -8.63 2.56 1.01
N LEU A 110 -8.57 1.92 2.19
CA LEU A 110 -8.79 2.59 3.47
C LEU A 110 -7.77 3.73 3.68
N ASN A 111 -6.51 3.49 3.33
CA ASN A 111 -5.48 4.51 3.37
C ASN A 111 -5.79 5.65 2.39
N LEU A 112 -6.07 5.33 1.13
CA LEU A 112 -6.29 6.31 0.06
C LEU A 112 -7.54 7.18 0.29
N ALA A 113 -8.67 6.54 0.58
CA ALA A 113 -9.98 7.18 0.57
C ALA A 113 -10.38 7.79 1.93
N TYR A 114 -9.78 7.35 3.03
CA TYR A 114 -10.16 7.81 4.37
C TYR A 114 -8.98 8.31 5.21
N LEU A 115 -7.98 7.46 5.48
CA LEU A 115 -6.92 7.81 6.44
C LEU A 115 -6.02 8.94 5.93
N LEU A 116 -5.71 8.97 4.63
CA LEU A 116 -4.92 10.02 3.99
C LEU A 116 -5.65 11.39 4.03
N PRO A 117 -6.91 11.52 3.55
CA PRO A 117 -7.66 12.77 3.70
C PRO A 117 -7.75 13.27 5.14
N GLU A 118 -8.03 12.38 6.10
CA GLU A 118 -8.17 12.76 7.51
C GLU A 118 -6.83 13.19 8.12
N THR A 119 -5.73 12.51 7.79
CA THR A 119 -4.37 12.90 8.20
C THR A 119 -4.01 14.28 7.64
N ASN A 120 -4.35 14.56 6.37
CA ASN A 120 -4.11 15.86 5.74
C ASN A 120 -4.92 16.97 6.42
N LYS A 121 -6.18 16.71 6.76
CA LYS A 121 -7.04 17.64 7.50
C LYS A 121 -6.45 17.99 8.87
N ILE A 122 -6.07 16.99 9.67
CA ILE A 122 -5.45 17.21 10.99
C ILE A 122 -4.13 17.96 10.85
N THR A 123 -3.32 17.64 9.83
CA THR A 123 -2.06 18.35 9.56
C THR A 123 -2.29 19.81 9.19
N ALA A 124 -3.34 20.12 8.43
CA ALA A 124 -3.72 21.50 8.12
C ALA A 124 -4.15 22.27 9.39
N LEU A 125 -4.91 21.63 10.28
CA LEU A 125 -5.29 22.22 11.57
C LEU A 125 -4.06 22.46 12.46
N ARG A 126 -3.10 21.51 12.51
CA ARG A 126 -1.81 21.70 13.20
C ARG A 126 -1.08 22.91 12.66
N ARG A 127 -0.96 23.07 11.33
CA ARG A 127 -0.32 24.25 10.72
C ARG A 127 -0.99 25.58 11.07
N GLN A 128 -2.31 25.60 11.17
CA GLN A 128 -3.03 26.79 11.63
C GLN A 128 -2.71 27.09 13.10
N GLN A 129 -2.66 26.06 13.95
CA GLN A 129 -2.31 26.22 15.36
C GLN A 129 -0.85 26.61 15.56
N GLU A 130 0.09 26.11 14.74
CA GLU A 130 1.49 26.53 14.75
C GLU A 130 1.64 28.04 14.54
N LYS A 131 0.86 28.61 13.62
CA LYS A 131 0.84 30.06 13.38
C LYS A 131 0.27 30.85 14.55
N LYS A 132 -0.75 30.32 15.23
CA LYS A 132 -1.36 30.97 16.40
C LYS A 132 -0.42 30.93 17.61
N ASP A 133 0.24 29.80 17.82
CA ASP A 133 1.12 29.57 18.97
C ASP A 133 2.52 30.17 18.76
N GLY A 134 2.89 30.50 17.51
CA GLY A 134 4.25 30.91 17.16
C GLY A 134 5.29 29.80 17.40
N LYS A 135 4.84 28.54 17.43
CA LYS A 135 5.64 27.37 17.82
C LYS A 135 5.28 26.16 16.97
N ALA A 136 6.26 25.41 16.48
CA ALA A 136 6.00 24.25 15.63
C ALA A 136 5.41 23.10 16.44
N SER A 137 4.58 22.27 15.79
CA SER A 137 3.89 21.14 16.44
C SER A 137 4.81 19.98 16.84
N TYR A 138 6.08 20.05 16.44
CA TYR A 138 7.13 19.06 16.70
C TYR A 138 8.27 19.60 17.57
N ASP A 139 8.17 20.84 18.05
CA ASP A 139 9.13 21.40 19.01
C ASP A 139 8.97 20.75 20.40
N SER A 140 9.96 20.95 21.28
CA SER A 140 9.87 20.42 22.64
C SER A 140 8.69 21.02 23.43
N PRO A 141 8.03 20.26 24.32
CA PRO A 141 6.98 20.77 25.21
C PRO A 141 7.43 21.98 26.05
N PRO A 142 6.50 22.79 26.61
CA PRO A 142 5.04 22.63 26.52
C PRO A 142 4.45 23.18 25.22
N HIS A 143 3.30 22.63 24.82
CA HIS A 143 2.44 23.17 23.75
C HIS A 143 1.11 23.67 24.33
N SER A 144 0.35 24.44 23.56
CA SER A 144 -1.03 24.78 23.89
C SER A 144 -1.89 23.51 24.09
N LYS A 145 -3.03 23.65 24.78
CA LYS A 145 -3.97 22.53 24.99
C LYS A 145 -4.50 22.03 23.64
N GLU A 146 -4.77 22.96 22.74
CA GLU A 146 -5.25 22.77 21.38
C GLU A 146 -4.23 22.00 20.55
N MET A 147 -2.97 22.43 20.52
CA MET A 147 -1.91 21.72 19.81
C MET A 147 -1.66 20.33 20.39
N THR A 148 -1.73 20.16 21.71
CA THR A 148 -1.60 18.85 22.37
C THR A 148 -2.70 17.89 21.91
N ALA A 149 -3.95 18.36 21.83
CA ALA A 149 -5.07 17.57 21.33
C ALA A 149 -4.88 17.19 19.86
N LEU A 150 -4.45 18.13 19.01
CA LEU A 150 -4.16 17.88 17.60
C LEU A 150 -3.00 16.89 17.38
N ASN A 151 -1.93 16.99 18.17
CA ASN A 151 -0.81 16.06 18.12
C ASN A 151 -1.26 14.63 18.50
N LYS A 152 -2.14 14.48 19.49
CA LYS A 152 -2.73 13.19 19.85
C LYS A 152 -3.59 12.61 18.73
N GLN A 153 -4.43 13.43 18.10
CA GLN A 153 -5.24 13.00 16.95
C GLN A 153 -4.37 12.59 15.77
N PHE A 154 -3.32 13.37 15.46
CA PHE A 154 -2.35 13.06 14.43
C PHE A 154 -1.66 11.72 14.69
N GLY A 155 -1.14 11.51 15.91
CA GLY A 155 -0.49 10.25 16.28
C GLY A 155 -1.40 9.04 16.11
N LYS A 156 -2.68 9.17 16.47
CA LYS A 156 -3.68 8.09 16.29
C LYS A 156 -3.93 7.78 14.81
N ILE A 157 -4.30 8.77 14.01
CA ILE A 157 -4.66 8.54 12.60
C ILE A 157 -3.46 8.07 11.77
N HIS A 158 -2.28 8.66 12.02
CA HIS A 158 -1.03 8.28 11.37
C HIS A 158 -0.61 6.86 11.77
N GLY A 159 -0.74 6.49 13.05
CA GLY A 159 -0.44 5.14 13.54
C GLY A 159 -1.33 4.08 12.88
N ILE A 160 -2.63 4.34 12.75
CA ILE A 160 -3.57 3.44 12.05
C ILE A 160 -3.19 3.28 10.58
N SER A 161 -2.87 4.39 9.89
CA SER A 161 -2.42 4.37 8.49
C SER A 161 -1.14 3.57 8.29
N SER A 162 -0.14 3.77 9.17
CA SER A 162 1.12 3.04 9.16
C SER A 162 0.93 1.54 9.41
N LEU A 163 0.03 1.15 10.33
CA LEU A 163 -0.31 -0.25 10.58
C LEU A 163 -1.00 -0.88 9.36
N ALA A 164 -1.97 -0.19 8.76
CA ALA A 164 -2.61 -0.64 7.53
C ALA A 164 -1.57 -0.84 6.40
N ASN A 165 -0.62 0.09 6.26
CA ASN A 165 0.48 -0.05 5.30
C ASN A 165 1.37 -1.28 5.60
N LEU A 166 1.71 -1.54 6.85
CA LEU A 166 2.46 -2.75 7.21
C LEU A 166 1.69 -4.04 6.85
N ILE A 167 0.39 -4.06 7.12
CA ILE A 167 -0.49 -5.18 6.75
C ILE A 167 -0.49 -5.39 5.22
N THR A 168 -0.55 -4.32 4.41
CA THR A 168 -0.47 -4.44 2.94
C THR A 168 0.84 -5.09 2.48
N LEU A 169 1.97 -4.69 3.07
CA LEU A 169 3.27 -5.25 2.72
C LEU A 169 3.34 -6.73 3.09
N LEU A 170 2.93 -7.11 4.30
CA LEU A 170 2.93 -8.50 4.75
C LEU A 170 2.03 -9.37 3.87
N ALA A 171 0.83 -8.91 3.55
CA ALA A 171 -0.09 -9.63 2.65
C ALA A 171 0.50 -9.79 1.23
N THR A 172 1.20 -8.78 0.72
CA THR A 172 1.88 -8.84 -0.58
C THR A 172 3.04 -9.84 -0.57
N VAL A 173 3.79 -9.93 0.54
CA VAL A 173 4.85 -10.94 0.71
C VAL A 173 4.26 -12.36 0.79
N VAL A 174 3.21 -12.56 1.59
CA VAL A 174 2.50 -13.85 1.69
C VAL A 174 1.99 -14.30 0.31
N TYR A 175 1.42 -13.37 -0.45
CA TYR A 175 1.01 -13.64 -1.83
C TYR A 175 2.19 -14.07 -2.72
N GLY A 176 3.34 -13.39 -2.61
CA GLY A 176 4.55 -13.75 -3.35
C GLY A 176 5.09 -15.13 -3.04
N ILE A 177 5.07 -15.53 -1.77
CA ILE A 177 5.46 -16.88 -1.34
C ILE A 177 4.52 -17.92 -1.96
N HIS A 178 3.20 -17.63 -2.05
CA HIS A 178 2.31 -18.54 -2.76
C HIS A 178 2.59 -18.56 -4.27
N LEU A 179 2.85 -17.40 -4.87
CA LEU A 179 3.17 -17.27 -6.29
C LEU A 179 4.41 -18.08 -6.68
N SER A 180 5.40 -18.23 -5.80
CA SER A 180 6.60 -19.03 -6.10
C SER A 180 6.30 -20.51 -6.32
N THR A 181 5.23 -21.06 -5.72
CA THR A 181 4.80 -22.46 -5.96
C THR A 181 4.27 -22.70 -7.37
N ARG A 182 4.14 -21.65 -8.18
CA ARG A 182 3.76 -21.71 -9.60
C ARG A 182 4.96 -21.59 -10.54
N LEU A 183 6.15 -21.30 -10.00
CA LEU A 183 7.41 -21.19 -10.75
C LEU A 183 8.22 -22.49 -10.74
N GLU A 184 7.83 -23.44 -9.88
CA GLU A 184 8.31 -24.82 -9.81
C GLU A 184 7.36 -25.75 -10.59
#